data_AF-I7E4L4-F1
#
_entry.id   AF-I7E4L4-F1
#
_cell.length_a   1.000
_cell.length_b   1.000
_cell.length_c   1.000
_cell.angle_alpha   90.00
_cell.angle_beta   90.00
_cell.angle_gamma   90.00
#
_symmetry.space_group_name_H-M   'P 1'
#
loop_
_entity.id
_entity.type
_entity.pdbx_description
1 polymer ?
#
loop_
_entity_poly.entity_id
_entity_poly.type
_entity_poly.pdbx_seq_one_letter_code
_entity_poly.pdbx_strand_id
1 'polypeptide(L)'
;QYNSYTTEMVKGVIAGFENSSTDREVVGVVFTGTGPNAFCTGGNTKEYSEYYSKRPEEYGSYMELFNNMVDSILMCKKPVVCRVNGMRVAGGQEIG
;
A
#
# COMPACT_ATOMS: atom_id res chain seq x y z
N GLN A 1 11.13 7.21 -3.46
CA GLN A 1 11.82 7.42 -2.18
C GLN A 1 11.63 6.16 -1.35
N TYR A 2 12.62 5.26 -1.22
CA TYR A 2 12.54 4.05 -0.36
C TYR A 2 11.15 3.34 -0.29
N ASN A 3 10.56 3.06 -1.45
CA ASN A 3 9.23 2.44 -1.59
C ASN A 3 8.06 3.21 -0.91
N SER A 4 8.15 4.53 -0.79
CA SER A 4 7.03 5.38 -0.41
C SER A 4 5.87 5.24 -1.42
N TYR A 5 4.66 4.94 -0.95
CA TYR A 5 3.54 4.68 -1.86
C TYR A 5 3.04 5.96 -2.53
N THR A 6 2.86 5.87 -3.85
CA THR A 6 2.14 6.84 -4.67
C THR A 6 0.69 6.40 -4.82
N THR A 7 -0.18 7.29 -5.31
CA THR A 7 -1.57 6.93 -5.63
C THR A 7 -1.68 5.73 -6.58
N GLU A 8 -0.77 5.63 -7.55
CA GLU A 8 -0.71 4.49 -8.48
C GLU A 8 -0.40 3.18 -7.74
N MET A 9 0.57 3.21 -6.82
CA MET A 9 0.90 2.04 -5.99
C MET A 9 -0.29 1.62 -5.12
N VAL A 10 -1.00 2.57 -4.51
CA VAL A 10 -2.20 2.28 -3.70
C VAL A 10 -3.23 1.49 -4.51
N LYS A 11 -3.53 1.92 -5.75
CA LYS A 11 -4.45 1.21 -6.65
C LYS A 11 -3.95 -0.19 -7.03
N GLY A 12 -2.65 -0.31 -7.30
CA GLY A 12 -2.04 -1.59 -7.63
C GLY A 12 -2.10 -2.59 -6.48
N VAL A 13 -1.90 -2.14 -5.24
CA VAL A 13 -2.01 -2.97 -4.04
C VAL A 13 -3.45 -3.46 -3.87
N ILE A 14 -4.45 -2.57 -3.95
CA ILE A 14 -5.88 -2.95 -3.89
C ILE A 14 -6.19 -4.06 -4.89
N ALA A 15 -5.90 -3.82 -6.17
CA ALA A 15 -6.17 -4.79 -7.22
C ALA A 15 -5.43 -6.12 -6.99
N GLY A 16 -4.17 -6.07 -6.53
CA GLY A 16 -3.38 -7.25 -6.22
C GLY A 16 -3.99 -8.13 -5.14
N PHE A 17 -4.45 -7.52 -4.03
CA PHE A 17 -5.07 -8.24 -2.92
C PHE A 17 -6.48 -8.74 -3.25
N GLU A 18 -7.28 -7.97 -3.99
CA GLU A 18 -8.61 -8.40 -4.44
C GLU A 18 -8.52 -9.59 -5.42
N ASN A 19 -7.60 -9.53 -6.40
CA ASN A 19 -7.36 -10.62 -7.34
C ASN A 19 -6.86 -11.87 -6.60
N SER A 20 -5.85 -11.72 -5.73
CA SER A 20 -5.32 -12.84 -4.95
C SER A 20 -6.37 -13.49 -4.06
N SER A 21 -7.32 -12.70 -3.54
CA SER A 21 -8.39 -13.20 -2.68
C SER A 21 -9.40 -14.08 -3.43
N THR A 22 -9.62 -13.82 -4.71
CA THR A 22 -10.65 -14.51 -5.53
C THR A 22 -10.08 -15.64 -6.39
N ASP A 23 -8.78 -15.60 -6.68
CA ASP A 23 -8.09 -16.64 -7.43
C ASP A 23 -8.02 -17.96 -6.62
N ARG A 24 -8.41 -19.07 -7.26
CA ARG A 24 -8.40 -20.40 -6.66
C ARG A 24 -7.02 -21.04 -6.69
N GLU A 25 -6.14 -20.65 -7.61
CA GLU A 25 -4.77 -21.15 -7.71
C GLU A 25 -3.85 -20.52 -6.66
N VAL A 26 -4.20 -19.32 -6.17
CA VAL A 26 -3.47 -18.64 -5.10
C VAL A 26 -3.79 -19.25 -3.74
N VAL A 27 -2.75 -19.67 -3.02
CA VAL A 27 -2.84 -20.28 -1.68
C VAL A 27 -2.35 -19.36 -0.54
N GLY A 28 -1.73 -18.23 -0.88
CA GLY A 28 -1.19 -17.25 0.07
C GLY A 28 -0.57 -16.06 -0.66
N VAL A 29 -0.37 -14.95 0.06
CA VAL A 29 0.20 -13.71 -0.47
C VAL A 29 1.43 -13.33 0.33
N VAL A 30 2.54 -13.06 -0.35
CA VAL A 30 3.73 -12.45 0.27
C VAL A 30 3.81 -11.00 -0.16
N PHE A 31 3.64 -10.08 0.79
CA PHE A 31 3.75 -8.64 0.52
C PHE A 31 5.13 -8.14 0.93
N THR A 32 5.86 -7.51 0.00
CA THR A 32 7.24 -7.08 0.23
C THR A 32 7.60 -5.85 -0.63
N GLY A 33 8.63 -5.12 -0.21
CA GLY A 33 9.20 -4.02 -0.99
C GLY A 33 10.25 -4.52 -1.98
N THR A 34 10.52 -3.71 -3.01
CA THR A 34 11.63 -3.97 -3.94
C THR A 34 12.97 -3.51 -3.33
N GLY A 35 14.05 -4.18 -3.73
CA GLY A 35 15.40 -3.89 -3.24
C GLY A 35 15.68 -4.31 -1.79
N PRO A 36 16.83 -3.94 -1.21
CA PRO A 36 17.25 -4.41 0.11
C PRO A 36 17.08 -3.38 1.25
N ASN A 37 16.68 -2.15 0.95
CA ASN A 37 16.81 -1.04 1.90
C ASN A 37 15.50 -0.67 2.61
N ALA A 38 14.35 -0.91 1.97
CA ALA A 38 13.05 -0.54 2.51
C ALA A 38 11.95 -1.49 2.07
N PHE A 39 11.04 -1.80 2.99
CA PHE A 39 9.73 -2.29 2.65
C PHE A 39 8.88 -1.14 2.11
N CYS A 40 8.63 -0.14 2.96
CA CYS A 40 7.89 1.07 2.64
C CYS A 40 8.14 2.14 3.72
N THR A 41 8.46 3.36 3.31
CA THR A 41 8.65 4.49 4.22
C THR A 41 7.40 5.37 4.41
N GLY A 42 6.22 4.88 4.01
CA GLY A 42 4.94 5.59 4.13
C GLY A 42 4.54 6.36 2.87
N GLY A 43 3.67 7.35 3.04
CA GLY A 43 3.15 8.15 1.94
C GLY A 43 4.22 8.96 1.22
N ASN A 44 4.07 9.13 -0.10
CA ASN A 44 4.97 9.96 -0.88
C ASN A 44 4.74 11.45 -0.57
N THR A 45 5.58 12.01 0.30
CA THR A 45 5.48 13.41 0.74
C THR A 45 5.68 14.41 -0.39
N LYS A 46 6.39 14.05 -1.45
CA LYS A 46 6.54 14.91 -2.63
C LYS A 46 5.21 15.03 -3.37
N GLU A 47 4.55 13.92 -3.66
CA GLU A 47 3.20 13.90 -4.26
C GLU A 47 2.19 14.65 -3.39
N TYR A 48 2.27 14.48 -2.06
CA TYR A 48 1.44 15.22 -1.11
C TYR A 48 1.67 16.73 -1.19
N SER A 49 2.93 17.16 -1.25
CA SER A 49 3.27 18.58 -1.34
C SER A 49 2.88 19.21 -2.68
N GLU A 50 3.05 18.49 -3.79
CA GLU A 50 2.87 19.02 -5.14
C GLU A 50 1.41 18.96 -5.61
N TYR A 51 0.65 17.95 -5.16
CA TYR A 51 -0.70 17.72 -5.65
C TYR A 51 -1.78 17.93 -4.60
N TYR A 52 -1.64 17.36 -3.40
CA TYR A 52 -2.72 17.35 -2.41
C TYR A 52 -2.74 18.59 -1.49
N SER A 53 -1.61 19.28 -1.38
CA SER A 53 -1.52 20.48 -0.55
C SER A 53 -2.49 21.55 -1.05
N LYS A 54 -3.31 22.06 -0.13
CA LYS A 54 -4.38 23.05 -0.39
C LYS A 54 -5.54 22.54 -1.26
N ARG A 55 -5.65 21.21 -1.44
CA ARG A 55 -6.70 20.52 -2.20
C ARG A 55 -7.43 19.52 -1.31
N PRO A 56 -8.31 20.00 -0.40
CA PRO A 56 -8.86 19.18 0.67
C PRO A 56 -9.81 18.08 0.18
N GLU A 57 -10.58 18.33 -0.89
CA GLU A 57 -11.47 17.31 -1.46
C GLU A 57 -10.66 16.18 -2.11
N GLU A 58 -9.65 16.53 -2.89
CA GLU A 58 -8.74 15.58 -3.53
C GLU A 58 -7.95 14.78 -2.50
N TYR A 59 -7.52 15.42 -1.41
CA TYR A 59 -6.89 14.71 -0.29
C TYR A 59 -7.87 13.77 0.42
N GLY A 60 -9.13 14.19 0.60
CA GLY A 60 -10.20 13.34 1.14
C GLY A 60 -10.42 12.09 0.30
N SER A 61 -10.57 12.23 -1.02
CA SER A 61 -10.71 11.11 -1.95
C SER A 61 -9.47 10.21 -1.96
N TYR A 62 -8.27 10.79 -1.81
CA TYR A 62 -7.05 10.00 -1.65
C TYR A 62 -7.04 9.19 -0.35
N MET A 63 -7.50 9.75 0.76
CA MET A 63 -7.58 9.03 2.03
C MET A 63 -8.58 7.87 1.97
N GLU A 64 -9.69 8.02 1.25
CA GLU A 64 -10.62 6.91 0.98
C GLU A 64 -9.93 5.78 0.21
N LEU A 65 -9.13 6.12 -0.81
CA LEU A 65 -8.35 5.14 -1.56
C LEU A 65 -7.28 4.46 -0.69
N PHE A 66 -6.61 5.22 0.18
CA PHE A 66 -5.66 4.67 1.14
C PHE A 66 -6.31 3.69 2.11
N ASN A 67 -7.48 4.03 2.66
CA ASN A 67 -8.23 3.13 3.55
C ASN A 67 -8.63 1.85 2.81
N ASN A 68 -9.08 1.96 1.56
CA ASN A 68 -9.39 0.77 0.74
C ASN A 68 -8.18 -0.13 0.52
N MET A 69 -6.96 0.44 0.40
CA MET A 69 -5.74 -0.36 0.35
C MET A 69 -5.52 -1.13 1.65
N VAL A 70 -5.64 -0.47 2.81
CA VAL A 70 -5.54 -1.15 4.13
C VAL A 70 -6.59 -2.25 4.25
N ASP A 71 -7.84 -1.96 3.91
CA ASP A 71 -8.94 -2.92 3.96
C ASP A 71 -8.69 -4.11 3.03
N SER A 72 -8.18 -3.88 1.81
CA SER A 72 -7.86 -4.97 0.87
C SER A 72 -6.81 -5.94 1.42
N ILE A 73 -5.82 -5.43 2.16
CA ILE A 73 -4.78 -6.23 2.82
C ILE A 73 -5.39 -7.03 3.97
N LEU A 74 -6.12 -6.36 4.87
CA LEU A 74 -6.70 -6.97 6.07
C LEU A 74 -7.79 -8.00 5.75
N MET A 75 -8.59 -7.74 4.72
CA MET A 75 -9.71 -8.59 4.31
C MET A 75 -9.32 -9.64 3.27
N CYS A 76 -8.02 -9.76 2.96
CA CYS A 76 -7.54 -10.77 2.03
C CYS A 76 -7.97 -12.18 2.49
N LYS A 77 -8.61 -12.93 1.59
CA LYS A 77 -9.16 -14.26 1.91
C LYS A 77 -8.10 -15.37 1.97
N LYS A 78 -6.83 -15.02 1.74
CA LYS A 78 -5.69 -15.93 1.73
C LYS A 78 -4.73 -15.52 2.86
N PRO A 79 -3.95 -16.45 3.42
CA PRO A 79 -2.89 -16.10 4.37
C PRO A 79 -1.95 -15.05 3.79
N VAL A 80 -1.77 -13.93 4.48
CA VAL A 80 -0.87 -12.83 4.08
C VAL A 80 0.37 -12.84 4.97
N VAL A 81 1.54 -12.82 4.35
CA VAL A 81 2.83 -12.66 5.03
C VAL A 81 3.46 -11.36 4.57
N CYS A 82 3.61 -10.39 5.47
CA CYS A 82 4.43 -9.22 5.20
C CYS A 82 5.92 -9.55 5.41
N ARG A 83 6.66 -9.68 4.30
CA ARG A 83 8.11 -9.88 4.32
C ARG A 83 8.80 -8.51 4.34
N VAL A 84 9.09 -8.03 5.54
CA VAL A 84 9.83 -6.77 5.74
C VAL A 84 11.30 -6.96 5.36
N ASN A 85 11.71 -6.32 4.27
CA ASN A 85 13.06 -6.42 3.68
C ASN A 85 13.96 -5.20 4.00
N GLY A 86 13.52 -4.30 4.88
CA GLY A 86 14.24 -3.09 5.26
C GLY A 86 13.37 -2.14 6.07
N MET A 87 13.61 -0.83 5.98
CA MET A 87 12.79 0.19 6.65
C MET A 87 11.28 0.02 6.43
N ARG A 88 10.53 0.09 7.53
CA ARG A 88 9.06 0.06 7.59
C ARG A 88 8.60 1.17 8.53
N VAL A 89 8.11 2.29 8.00
CA VAL A 89 7.92 3.56 8.75
C VAL A 89 6.58 4.20 8.44
N ALA A 90 5.91 4.77 9.45
CA ALA A 90 4.65 5.52 9.34
C ALA A 90 3.59 4.74 8.54
N GLY A 91 3.13 5.25 7.39
CA GLY A 91 2.18 4.50 6.55
C GLY A 91 2.69 3.15 6.07
N GLY A 92 4.01 2.95 5.99
CA GLY A 92 4.60 1.63 5.77
C GLY A 92 4.38 0.66 6.95
N GLN A 93 4.23 1.18 8.17
CA GLN A 93 3.78 0.39 9.32
C GLN A 93 2.30 0.06 9.26
N GLU A 94 1.47 0.96 8.72
CA GLU A 94 0.01 0.74 8.63
C GLU A 94 -0.35 -0.38 7.63
N ILE A 95 0.43 -0.53 6.55
CA ILE A 95 0.12 -1.48 5.45
C ILE A 95 0.84 -2.84 5.52
N GLY A 96 1.74 -3.05 6.48
CA GLY A 96 2.55 -4.27 6.57
C GLY A 96 2.18 -5.19 7.71
#